data_AF-A0A350EQ77-F1
#
_entry.id   AF-A0A350EQ77-F1
#
_cell.length_a   1.000
_cell.length_b   1.000
_cell.length_c   1.000
_cell.angle_alpha   90.00
_cell.angle_beta   90.00
_cell.angle_gamma   90.00
#
_symmetry.space_group_name_H-M   'P 1'
#
loop_
_entity.id
_entity.type
_entity.pdbx_description
1 polymer ?
#
loop_
_entity_poly.entity_id
_entity_poly.type
_entity_poly.pdbx_seq_one_letter_code
_entity_poly.pdbx_strand_id
1 'polypeptide(L)'
;VLLKDLMPPANAPRRTIFFDLADPQKRTDDDIKHALDLIARFNERFNVILGLNEKEAYEVSEAIGFPQRERSAENLARLTLELHERIPVDTIVVHPVAYALATNAGAVSTVRGPFVPKPKITTGAGDHFNSGFCLGKLLGLNNAECVLTGVSTSGYYVSNATSPTVADLAGFLRNWPSK
;
A
#
# COMPACT_ATOMS: atom_id res chain seq x y z
N VAL A 1 -13.40 9.84 19.37
CA VAL A 1 -12.53 9.10 20.32
C VAL A 1 -11.18 8.84 19.67
N LEU A 2 -11.08 7.99 18.65
CA LEU A 2 -9.84 7.71 17.90
C LEU A 2 -8.97 8.92 17.54
N LEU A 3 -9.51 9.90 16.81
CA LEU A 3 -8.74 11.11 16.45
C LEU A 3 -8.28 11.92 17.66
N LYS A 4 -9.09 11.98 18.73
CA LYS A 4 -8.73 12.73 19.94
C LYS A 4 -7.58 12.06 20.68
N ASP A 5 -7.55 10.73 20.69
CA ASP A 5 -6.62 9.95 21.50
C ASP A 5 -5.29 9.67 20.78
N LEU A 6 -5.32 9.63 19.44
CA LEU A 6 -4.16 9.27 18.60
C LEU A 6 -3.51 10.46 17.88
N MET A 7 -4.19 11.61 17.79
CA MET A 7 -3.60 12.78 17.13
C MET A 7 -2.54 13.43 18.04
N PRO A 8 -1.31 13.61 17.54
CA PRO A 8 -0.29 14.31 18.30
C PRO A 8 -0.62 15.80 18.40
N PRO A 9 0.04 16.53 19.33
CA PRO A 9 -0.03 17.98 19.40
C PRO A 9 0.26 18.63 18.05
N ALA A 10 -0.34 19.80 17.77
CA ALA A 10 -0.23 20.46 16.47
C ALA A 10 1.20 20.85 16.06
N ASN A 11 2.10 20.99 17.02
CA ASN A 11 3.52 21.32 16.81
C ASN A 11 4.44 20.09 16.81
N ALA A 12 3.92 18.88 16.95
CA ALA A 12 4.73 17.68 16.90
C ALA A 12 5.28 17.45 15.48
N PRO A 13 6.51 16.93 15.33
CA PRO A 13 7.01 16.50 14.04
C PRO A 13 6.06 15.49 13.40
N ARG A 14 5.76 15.68 12.11
CA ARG A 14 4.91 14.75 11.36
C ARG A 14 5.57 13.38 11.30
N ARG A 15 4.81 12.35 11.63
CA ARG A 15 5.23 10.94 11.54
C ARG A 15 4.46 10.26 10.43
N THR A 16 4.98 9.15 9.94
CA THR A 16 4.25 8.28 9.02
C THR A 16 3.29 7.39 9.79
N ILE A 17 2.09 7.20 9.27
CA ILE A 17 1.13 6.19 9.73
C ILE A 17 0.63 5.41 8.53
N PHE A 18 0.54 4.09 8.66
CA PHE A 18 0.05 3.20 7.62
C PHE A 18 -1.28 2.60 8.07
N PHE A 19 -2.29 2.68 7.22
CA PHE A 19 -3.58 2.03 7.42
C PHE A 19 -3.75 0.89 6.43
N ASP A 20 -4.09 -0.28 6.95
CA ASP A 20 -4.56 -1.44 6.20
C ASP A 20 -6.02 -1.67 6.62
N LEU A 21 -6.92 -1.85 5.65
CA LEU A 21 -8.35 -2.09 5.92
C LEU A 21 -8.63 -3.56 6.29
N ALA A 22 -7.67 -4.46 6.05
CA ALA A 22 -7.66 -5.89 6.30
C ALA A 22 -8.73 -6.71 5.57
N ASP A 23 -10.01 -6.36 5.71
CA ASP A 23 -11.13 -7.06 5.06
C ASP A 23 -12.38 -6.15 4.95
N PRO A 24 -12.34 -5.08 4.13
CA PRO A 24 -13.43 -4.11 4.01
C PRO A 24 -14.74 -4.73 3.51
N GLN A 25 -14.72 -5.83 2.74
CA GLN A 25 -15.91 -6.52 2.24
C GLN A 25 -16.91 -6.96 3.34
N LYS A 26 -16.45 -7.11 4.60
CA LYS A 26 -17.28 -7.48 5.76
C LYS A 26 -17.93 -6.28 6.45
N ARG A 27 -17.89 -5.11 5.83
CA ARG A 27 -18.42 -3.86 6.35
C ARG A 27 -19.43 -3.29 5.38
N THR A 28 -20.32 -2.43 5.89
CA THR A 28 -21.26 -1.70 5.04
C THR A 28 -20.52 -0.61 4.28
N ASP A 29 -21.07 -0.16 3.14
CA ASP A 29 -20.52 0.98 2.39
C ASP A 29 -20.38 2.22 3.29
N ASP A 30 -21.31 2.44 4.21
CA ASP A 30 -21.29 3.58 5.13
C ASP A 30 -20.18 3.45 6.19
N ASP A 31 -19.91 2.24 6.69
CA ASP A 31 -18.76 1.99 7.55
C ASP A 31 -17.43 2.25 6.81
N ILE A 32 -17.33 1.80 5.56
CA ILE A 32 -16.13 2.03 4.72
C ILE A 32 -15.94 3.52 4.49
N LYS A 33 -16.97 4.25 4.05
CA LYS A 33 -16.92 5.72 3.89
C LYS A 33 -16.50 6.41 5.19
N HIS A 34 -17.08 6.01 6.31
CA HIS A 34 -16.75 6.59 7.62
C HIS A 34 -15.29 6.33 8.01
N ALA A 35 -14.79 5.10 7.80
CA ALA A 35 -13.40 4.76 8.06
C ALA A 35 -12.44 5.58 7.18
N LEU A 36 -12.75 5.74 5.89
CA LEU A 36 -11.94 6.52 4.94
C LEU A 36 -11.91 8.01 5.30
N ASP A 37 -13.04 8.59 5.73
CA ASP A 37 -13.09 9.97 6.25
C ASP A 37 -12.18 10.12 7.48
N LEU A 38 -12.25 9.19 8.43
CA LEU A 38 -11.40 9.21 9.62
C LEU A 38 -9.92 9.07 9.26
N ILE A 39 -9.57 8.17 8.35
CA ILE A 39 -8.20 7.95 7.86
C ILE A 39 -7.67 9.24 7.20
N ALA A 40 -8.45 9.87 6.34
CA ALA A 40 -8.07 11.12 5.67
C ALA A 40 -7.77 12.24 6.69
N ARG A 41 -8.54 12.31 7.78
CA ARG A 41 -8.33 13.33 8.84
C ARG A 41 -7.03 13.16 9.61
N PHE A 42 -6.46 11.95 9.70
CA PHE A 42 -5.12 11.77 10.25
C PHE A 42 -4.05 12.49 9.41
N ASN A 43 -4.32 12.78 8.14
CA ASN A 43 -3.37 13.44 7.25
C ASN A 43 -3.02 14.88 7.69
N GLU A 44 -3.87 15.49 8.53
CA GLU A 44 -3.59 16.78 9.17
C GLU A 44 -2.35 16.78 10.07
N ARG A 45 -1.95 15.62 10.62
CA ARG A 45 -0.82 15.49 11.57
C ARG A 45 0.17 14.38 11.22
N PHE A 46 -0.22 13.44 10.36
CA PHE A 46 0.63 12.34 9.90
C PHE A 46 0.79 12.38 8.39
N ASN A 47 1.90 11.86 7.89
CA ASN A 47 1.99 11.43 6.50
C ASN A 47 1.25 10.09 6.39
N VAL A 48 -0.02 10.15 5.98
CA VAL A 48 -0.90 8.98 5.95
C VAL A 48 -0.67 8.17 4.69
N ILE A 49 -0.42 6.87 4.88
CA ILE A 49 -0.38 5.88 3.81
C ILE A 49 -1.62 5.00 3.95
N LEU A 50 -2.41 4.89 2.90
CA LEU A 50 -3.48 3.90 2.80
C LEU A 50 -3.01 2.75 1.90
N GLY A 51 -2.86 1.56 2.48
CA GLY A 51 -2.55 0.33 1.78
C GLY A 51 -3.81 -0.44 1.41
N LEU A 52 -3.86 -0.91 0.17
CA LEU A 52 -4.94 -1.72 -0.35
C LEU A 52 -4.36 -2.87 -1.19
N ASN A 53 -4.93 -4.06 -1.10
CA ASN A 53 -4.76 -5.04 -2.16
C ASN A 53 -5.66 -4.68 -3.37
N GLU A 54 -5.51 -5.41 -4.48
CA GLU A 54 -6.28 -5.14 -5.70
C GLU A 54 -7.79 -5.22 -5.44
N LYS A 55 -8.27 -6.28 -4.78
CA LYS A 55 -9.69 -6.47 -4.50
C LYS A 55 -10.26 -5.32 -3.66
N GLU A 56 -9.55 -4.93 -2.61
CA GLU A 56 -9.93 -3.84 -1.71
C GLU A 56 -10.00 -2.49 -2.42
N ALA A 57 -9.09 -2.22 -3.36
CA ALA A 57 -9.15 -0.99 -4.16
C ALA A 57 -10.47 -0.89 -4.95
N TYR A 58 -10.95 -2.00 -5.50
CA TYR A 58 -12.24 -2.03 -6.19
C TYR A 58 -13.42 -1.94 -5.22
N GLU A 59 -13.39 -2.63 -4.08
CA GLU A 59 -14.44 -2.54 -3.06
C GLU A 59 -14.58 -1.12 -2.50
N VAL A 60 -13.46 -0.46 -2.22
CA VAL A 60 -13.44 0.96 -1.81
C VAL A 60 -14.02 1.84 -2.93
N SER A 61 -13.66 1.60 -4.18
CA SER A 61 -14.21 2.39 -5.31
C SER A 61 -15.72 2.26 -5.45
N GLU A 62 -16.26 1.05 -5.22
CA GLU A 62 -17.69 0.77 -5.23
C GLU A 62 -18.38 1.48 -4.05
N ALA A 63 -17.85 1.32 -2.83
CA ALA A 63 -18.39 1.94 -1.63
C ALA A 63 -18.47 3.47 -1.73
N ILE A 64 -17.49 4.13 -2.36
CA ILE A 64 -17.47 5.59 -2.53
C ILE A 64 -18.04 6.07 -3.88
N GLY A 65 -18.76 5.20 -4.58
CA GLY A 65 -19.71 5.56 -5.64
C GLY A 65 -19.12 5.69 -7.05
N PHE A 66 -18.03 4.99 -7.37
CA PHE A 66 -17.46 4.97 -8.72
C PHE A 66 -16.91 3.56 -9.11
N PRO A 67 -17.81 2.57 -9.24
CA PRO A 67 -17.40 1.19 -9.47
C PRO A 67 -16.66 1.02 -10.80
N GLN A 68 -15.55 0.28 -10.78
CA GLN A 68 -14.77 -0.07 -11.97
C GLN A 68 -14.99 -1.53 -12.39
N ARG A 69 -15.28 -1.73 -13.67
CA ARG A 69 -15.52 -3.07 -14.26
C ARG A 69 -14.30 -3.65 -14.95
N GLU A 70 -13.46 -2.81 -15.55
CA GLU A 70 -12.26 -3.25 -16.25
C GLU A 70 -11.17 -3.66 -15.24
N ARG A 71 -10.54 -4.81 -15.50
CA ARG A 71 -9.46 -5.36 -14.66
C ARG A 71 -8.18 -5.41 -15.49
N SER A 72 -7.53 -4.26 -15.64
CA SER A 72 -6.25 -4.07 -16.34
C SER A 72 -5.29 -3.26 -15.48
N ALA A 73 -3.99 -3.33 -15.77
CA ALA A 73 -2.99 -2.56 -15.01
C ALA A 73 -3.15 -1.05 -15.23
N GLU A 74 -3.51 -0.67 -16.46
CA GLU A 74 -3.83 0.70 -16.84
C GLU A 74 -5.08 1.21 -16.09
N ASN A 75 -6.12 0.38 -15.99
CA ASN A 75 -7.32 0.75 -15.24
C ASN A 75 -7.04 0.84 -13.74
N LEU A 76 -6.24 -0.07 -13.16
CA LEU A 76 -5.89 -0.01 -11.74
C LEU A 76 -5.08 1.25 -11.40
N ALA A 77 -4.18 1.69 -12.29
CA ALA A 77 -3.45 2.94 -12.13
C ALA A 77 -4.39 4.15 -12.14
N ARG A 78 -5.35 4.20 -13.08
CA ARG A 78 -6.39 5.24 -13.12
C ARG A 78 -7.28 5.23 -11.89
N LEU A 79 -7.73 4.04 -11.48
CA LEU A 79 -8.52 3.86 -10.26
C LEU A 79 -7.78 4.39 -9.03
N THR A 80 -6.49 4.10 -8.92
CA THR A 80 -5.66 4.53 -7.80
C THR A 80 -5.49 6.05 -7.75
N LEU A 81 -5.39 6.72 -8.91
CA LEU A 81 -5.43 8.18 -8.99
C LEU A 81 -6.77 8.74 -8.52
N GLU A 82 -7.88 8.19 -9.02
CA GLU A 82 -9.22 8.67 -8.65
C GLU A 82 -9.54 8.41 -7.16
N LEU A 83 -9.07 7.29 -6.61
CA LEU A 83 -9.12 7.03 -5.17
C LEU A 83 -8.38 8.11 -4.39
N HIS A 84 -7.21 8.54 -4.85
CA HIS A 84 -6.40 9.56 -4.17
C HIS A 84 -7.02 10.95 -4.24
N GLU A 85 -7.72 11.27 -5.34
CA GLU A 85 -8.50 12.51 -5.45
C GLU A 85 -9.67 12.56 -4.44
N ARG A 86 -10.30 11.41 -4.17
CA ARG A 86 -11.44 11.30 -3.24
C ARG A 86 -11.03 11.08 -1.79
N ILE A 87 -9.85 10.52 -1.56
CA ILE A 87 -9.32 10.17 -0.23
C ILE A 87 -7.97 10.91 -0.07
N PRO A 88 -7.99 12.18 0.39
CA PRO A 88 -6.82 13.06 0.37
C PRO A 88 -5.80 12.74 1.47
N VAL A 89 -5.21 11.55 1.40
CA VAL A 89 -4.07 11.10 2.22
C VAL A 89 -2.74 11.46 1.55
N ASP A 90 -1.61 11.25 2.21
CA ASP A 90 -0.29 11.52 1.60
C ASP A 90 0.02 10.54 0.47
N THR A 91 -0.22 9.24 0.69
CA THR A 91 0.07 8.19 -0.29
C THR A 91 -1.02 7.13 -0.29
N ILE A 92 -1.48 6.71 -1.47
CA ILE A 92 -2.21 5.44 -1.63
C ILE A 92 -1.28 4.43 -2.30
N VAL A 93 -1.21 3.21 -1.76
CA VAL A 93 -0.45 2.10 -2.35
C VAL A 93 -1.38 0.92 -2.59
N VAL A 94 -1.36 0.39 -3.81
CA VAL A 94 -2.17 -0.76 -4.23
C VAL A 94 -1.23 -1.89 -4.67
N HIS A 95 -1.41 -3.10 -4.12
CA HIS A 95 -0.48 -4.21 -4.31
C HIS A 95 -1.16 -5.49 -4.87
N PRO A 96 -1.46 -5.56 -6.18
CA PRO A 96 -1.77 -6.83 -6.84
C PRO A 96 -0.61 -7.85 -6.73
N VAL A 97 -0.86 -9.09 -7.12
CA VAL A 97 0.13 -10.17 -6.97
C VAL A 97 1.36 -9.97 -7.86
N ALA A 98 1.18 -9.49 -9.09
CA ALA A 98 2.25 -9.44 -10.09
C ALA A 98 3.04 -8.11 -10.10
N TYR A 99 2.49 -7.05 -9.52
CA TYR A 99 3.07 -5.71 -9.49
C TYR A 99 2.47 -4.94 -8.32
N ALA A 100 3.02 -3.78 -8.02
CA ALA A 100 2.38 -2.84 -7.11
C ALA A 100 2.53 -1.43 -7.65
N LEU A 101 1.70 -0.53 -7.16
CA LEU A 101 1.75 0.87 -7.51
C LEU A 101 1.47 1.76 -6.31
N ALA A 102 2.05 2.94 -6.32
CA ALA A 102 1.75 3.98 -5.35
C ALA A 102 1.54 5.31 -6.04
N THR A 103 0.65 6.13 -5.47
CA THR A 103 0.42 7.50 -5.92
C THR A 103 0.64 8.48 -4.78
N ASN A 104 1.26 9.61 -5.10
CA ASN A 104 1.26 10.82 -4.30
C ASN A 104 1.11 12.00 -5.28
N ALA A 105 0.20 12.92 -4.97
CA ALA A 105 -0.03 14.17 -5.71
C ALA A 105 -0.18 14.01 -7.24
N GLY A 106 -0.94 13.01 -7.69
CA GLY A 106 -1.33 12.86 -9.11
C GLY A 106 -0.34 12.08 -10.00
N ALA A 107 0.73 11.53 -9.44
CA ALA A 107 1.68 10.69 -10.18
C ALA A 107 1.68 9.24 -9.67
N VAL A 108 1.50 8.29 -10.58
CA VAL A 108 1.56 6.84 -10.27
C VAL A 108 2.96 6.31 -10.53
N SER A 109 3.54 5.63 -9.54
CA SER A 109 4.75 4.84 -9.67
C SER A 109 4.40 3.36 -9.62
N THR A 110 4.69 2.61 -10.67
CA THR A 110 4.38 1.18 -10.77
C THR A 110 5.67 0.37 -10.88
N VAL A 111 5.78 -0.72 -10.10
CA VAL A 111 6.93 -1.64 -10.14
C VAL A 111 6.43 -3.07 -10.21
N ARG A 112 7.02 -3.87 -11.11
CA ARG A 112 6.74 -5.30 -11.19
C ARG A 112 7.35 -6.04 -10.02
N GLY A 113 6.58 -6.96 -9.44
CA GLY A 113 7.07 -7.84 -8.39
C GLY A 113 7.86 -9.02 -8.96
N PRO A 114 8.61 -9.71 -8.10
CA PRO A 114 9.29 -10.93 -8.50
C PRO A 114 8.31 -12.06 -8.82
N PHE A 115 8.56 -12.74 -9.94
CA PHE A 115 7.79 -13.92 -10.31
C PHE A 115 8.27 -15.13 -9.51
N VAL A 116 7.42 -15.63 -8.63
CA VAL A 116 7.70 -16.79 -7.78
C VAL A 116 6.79 -17.94 -8.23
N PRO A 117 7.23 -18.84 -9.13
CA PRO A 117 6.37 -19.86 -9.72
C PRO A 117 5.88 -20.90 -8.72
N LYS A 118 6.63 -21.11 -7.63
CA LYS A 118 6.31 -22.06 -6.57
C LYS A 118 6.52 -21.39 -5.21
N PRO A 119 5.58 -20.52 -4.76
CA PRO A 119 5.69 -19.88 -3.46
C PRO A 119 5.65 -20.96 -2.37
N LYS A 120 6.54 -20.86 -1.39
CA LYS A 120 6.54 -21.74 -0.21
C LYS A 120 5.41 -21.38 0.75
N ILE A 121 5.02 -20.10 0.78
CA ILE A 121 3.94 -19.55 1.60
C ILE A 121 3.30 -18.36 0.88
N THR A 122 2.01 -18.14 1.08
CA THR A 122 1.27 -16.99 0.53
C THR A 122 0.60 -16.15 1.60
N THR A 123 0.22 -16.75 2.73
CA THR A 123 -0.32 -16.04 3.90
C THR A 123 0.71 -15.05 4.44
N GLY A 124 0.28 -13.81 4.68
CA GLY A 124 1.14 -12.73 5.18
C GLY A 124 1.97 -12.03 4.10
N ALA A 125 1.81 -12.37 2.80
CA ALA A 125 2.52 -11.69 1.72
C ALA A 125 2.21 -10.18 1.64
N GLY A 126 0.96 -9.79 1.91
CA GLY A 126 0.53 -8.39 2.00
C GLY A 126 1.22 -7.64 3.14
N ASP A 127 1.25 -8.23 4.34
CA ASP A 127 1.94 -7.64 5.51
C ASP A 127 3.43 -7.41 5.24
N HIS A 128 4.09 -8.35 4.54
CA HIS A 128 5.49 -8.22 4.16
C HIS A 128 5.69 -7.15 3.08
N PHE A 129 4.75 -7.02 2.14
CA PHE A 129 4.74 -5.90 1.21
C PHE A 129 4.61 -4.56 1.96
N ASN A 130 3.61 -4.42 2.83
CA ASN A 130 3.35 -3.21 3.61
C ASN A 130 4.55 -2.82 4.47
N SER A 131 5.19 -3.81 5.10
CA SER A 131 6.40 -3.61 5.91
C SER A 131 7.59 -3.13 5.06
N GLY A 132 7.82 -3.75 3.89
CA GLY A 132 8.87 -3.34 2.96
C GLY A 132 8.63 -1.94 2.37
N PHE A 133 7.37 -1.60 2.10
CA PHE A 133 6.98 -0.27 1.63
C PHE A 133 7.23 0.79 2.72
N CYS A 134 6.81 0.50 3.96
CA CYS A 134 7.07 1.36 5.12
C CYS A 134 8.56 1.58 5.36
N LEU A 135 9.39 0.54 5.21
CA LEU A 135 10.85 0.67 5.29
C LEU A 135 11.38 1.68 4.26
N GLY A 136 10.91 1.58 2.99
CA GLY A 136 11.30 2.54 1.95
C GLY A 136 10.94 3.99 2.31
N LYS A 137 9.73 4.19 2.84
CA LYS A 137 9.28 5.51 3.31
C LYS A 137 10.12 6.06 4.46
N LEU A 138 10.50 5.21 5.42
CA LEU A 138 11.36 5.59 6.55
C LEU A 138 12.79 5.93 6.11
N LEU A 139 13.26 5.32 5.02
CA LEU A 139 14.56 5.63 4.40
C LEU A 139 14.53 6.88 3.50
N GLY A 140 13.37 7.53 3.35
CA GLY A 140 13.23 8.74 2.53
C GLY A 140 13.25 8.46 1.02
N LEU A 141 12.96 7.23 0.60
CA LEU A 141 12.95 6.84 -0.81
C LEU A 141 11.74 7.43 -1.54
N ASN A 142 11.84 7.54 -2.87
CA ASN A 142 10.70 7.94 -3.69
C ASN A 142 9.67 6.80 -3.80
N ASN A 143 8.48 7.08 -4.36
CA ASN A 143 7.41 6.09 -4.44
C ASN A 143 7.81 4.83 -5.22
N ALA A 144 8.48 4.94 -6.37
CA ALA A 144 8.91 3.78 -7.14
C ALA A 144 9.87 2.90 -6.34
N GLU A 145 10.82 3.52 -5.63
CA GLU A 145 11.75 2.81 -4.76
C GLU A 145 11.05 2.16 -3.54
N CYS A 146 10.05 2.83 -2.94
CA CYS A 146 9.24 2.26 -1.87
C CYS A 146 8.41 1.06 -2.36
N VAL A 147 7.84 1.13 -3.56
CA VAL A 147 7.13 -0.01 -4.17
C VAL A 147 8.13 -1.14 -4.42
N LEU A 148 9.32 -0.83 -4.92
CA LEU A 148 10.39 -1.81 -5.16
C LEU A 148 10.80 -2.53 -3.86
N THR A 149 10.96 -1.81 -2.74
CA THR A 149 11.25 -2.44 -1.44
C THR A 149 10.10 -3.30 -0.96
N GLY A 150 8.85 -2.85 -1.14
CA GLY A 150 7.65 -3.63 -0.81
C GLY A 150 7.57 -4.95 -1.58
N VAL A 151 7.60 -4.90 -2.93
CA VAL A 151 7.50 -6.12 -3.76
C VAL A 151 8.65 -7.08 -3.53
N SER A 152 9.85 -6.57 -3.26
CA SER A 152 11.03 -7.40 -2.99
C SER A 152 10.96 -8.07 -1.62
N THR A 153 10.44 -7.37 -0.61
CA THR A 153 10.25 -7.93 0.74
C THR A 153 9.22 -9.05 0.72
N SER A 154 8.07 -8.81 0.07
CA SER A 154 7.04 -9.83 -0.13
C SER A 154 7.55 -11.01 -0.97
N GLY A 155 8.24 -10.73 -2.07
CA GLY A 155 8.85 -11.72 -2.96
C GLY A 155 9.85 -12.64 -2.27
N TYR A 156 10.75 -12.07 -1.47
CA TYR A 156 11.68 -12.85 -0.66
C TYR A 156 10.94 -13.73 0.33
N TYR A 157 9.96 -13.17 1.04
CA TYR A 157 9.19 -13.90 2.03
C TYR A 157 8.45 -15.10 1.43
N VAL A 158 7.70 -14.90 0.34
CA VAL A 158 6.95 -16.01 -0.29
C VAL A 158 7.86 -17.07 -0.91
N SER A 159 9.07 -16.70 -1.33
CA SER A 159 10.07 -17.61 -1.88
C SER A 159 10.79 -18.44 -0.81
N ASN A 160 10.99 -17.87 0.38
CA ASN A 160 11.83 -18.46 1.42
C ASN A 160 11.05 -18.97 2.64
N ALA A 161 9.79 -18.55 2.83
CA ALA A 161 8.98 -18.76 4.03
C ALA A 161 9.65 -18.22 5.32
N THR A 162 10.47 -17.17 5.18
CA THR A 162 11.11 -16.44 6.28
C THR A 162 11.14 -14.96 5.95
N SER A 163 10.99 -14.09 6.96
CA SER A 163 11.12 -12.65 6.77
C SER A 163 12.58 -12.27 6.46
N PRO A 164 12.85 -11.43 5.45
CA PRO A 164 14.22 -11.04 5.11
C PRO A 164 14.84 -10.15 6.18
N THR A 165 16.14 -10.30 6.42
CA THR A 165 16.93 -9.23 7.04
C THR A 165 17.18 -8.08 6.05
N VAL A 166 17.67 -6.94 6.52
CA VAL A 166 18.10 -5.84 5.63
C VAL A 166 19.19 -6.31 4.65
N ALA A 167 20.11 -7.16 5.09
CA ALA A 167 21.16 -7.72 4.25
C ALA A 167 20.60 -8.66 3.17
N ASP A 168 19.63 -9.50 3.53
CA ASP A 168 18.92 -10.38 2.58
C ASP A 168 18.20 -9.56 1.51
N LEU A 169 17.45 -8.54 1.93
CA LEU A 169 16.70 -7.68 1.01
C LEU A 169 17.62 -6.91 0.07
N ALA A 170 18.71 -6.34 0.58
CA ALA A 170 19.72 -5.66 -0.24
C ALA A 170 20.41 -6.62 -1.21
N GLY A 171 20.70 -7.85 -0.77
CA GLY A 171 21.22 -8.91 -1.64
C GLY A 171 20.23 -9.30 -2.73
N PHE A 172 18.95 -9.47 -2.37
CA PHE A 172 17.88 -9.78 -3.31
C PHE A 172 17.73 -8.69 -4.38
N LEU A 173 17.65 -7.42 -3.97
CA LEU A 173 17.52 -6.26 -4.87
C LEU A 173 18.69 -6.13 -5.85
N ARG A 174 19.93 -6.38 -5.42
CA ARG A 174 21.12 -6.32 -6.30
C ARG A 174 21.14 -7.42 -7.36
N ASN A 175 20.50 -8.55 -7.08
CA ASN A 175 20.50 -9.71 -7.95
C ASN A 175 19.18 -9.87 -8.73
N TRP A 176 18.22 -8.95 -8.56
CA TRP A 176 16.90 -9.00 -9.16
C TRP A 176 16.70 -7.88 -10.21
N PRO A 177 16.13 -8.17 -11.40
CA PRO A 177 15.77 -9.49 -11.91
C PRO A 177 17.02 -10.25 -12.37
N SER A 178 17.23 -11.45 -11.85
CA SER A 178 18.23 -12.37 -12.42
C SER A 178 17.70 -12.84 -13.77
N LYS A 179 18.57 -12.84 -14.79
CA LYS A 179 18.26 -13.33 -16.14
C LYS A 179 17.70 -14.75 -16.14
#